data_AF-A0A4P1QY41-F1
#
_entry.id   AF-A0A4P1QY41-F1
#
_cell.length_a   1.000
_cell.length_b   1.000
_cell.length_c   1.000
_cell.angle_alpha   90.00
_cell.angle_beta   90.00
_cell.angle_gamma   90.00
#
_symmetry.space_group_name_H-M   'P 1'
#
loop_
_entity.id
_entity.type
_entity.pdbx_description
1 polymer ?
#
loop_
_entity_poly.entity_id
_entity_poly.type
_entity_poly.pdbx_seq_one_letter_code
_entity_poly.pdbx_strand_id
1 'polypeptide(L)'
;MSDQVNGLPEYPTWPELKLPDLLQSEVVQQVHATIEKEWDFLQRSACQTAAGRALWKHVTHDPLAELLAGESYLTNLHEKIKKDCLKNASEISGVILAVRTLWFDSRIEDALSSSNGREAQVVLLGAGMDTRAYRLSCLKDSDVFEVDFTEVLQVKTTILQAAKESAYDSQHIMSKAKSLTRVAADIRENDWLEKLQIAGFLPNKNTVWVLEGILYYLINSQAMQVLKLLANQCTLTHTVVLADFMNKSSTTLSNSTFHFYSDWPDHLLPSIGFTHVKLSQIGDPDAHFGLLNDPLNLFNKLRSLPRSVQTHPDDGTPCCRLYLVEASGSPDQGAAHKGSVTQS
;
A
#
# COMPACT_ATOMS: atom_id res chain seq x y z
N MET A 1 -6.92 62.56 -10.90
CA MET A 1 -6.75 61.67 -12.07
C MET A 1 -5.27 61.33 -12.13
N SER A 2 -4.81 60.14 -11.80
CA SER A 2 -5.34 58.83 -12.14
C SER A 2 -5.05 57.81 -11.04
N ASP A 3 -6.04 56.97 -10.78
CA ASP A 3 -5.99 55.82 -9.89
C ASP A 3 -4.94 54.80 -10.32
N GLN A 4 -3.99 54.47 -9.44
CA GLN A 4 -3.22 53.24 -9.54
C GLN A 4 -4.02 52.13 -8.88
N VAL A 5 -4.73 51.36 -9.71
CA VAL A 5 -5.36 50.11 -9.31
C VAL A 5 -4.24 49.10 -9.04
N ASN A 6 -4.11 48.73 -7.76
CA ASN A 6 -3.32 47.58 -7.31
C ASN A 6 -3.83 46.32 -8.04
N GLY A 7 -3.05 45.83 -9.00
CA GLY A 7 -3.22 44.48 -9.53
C GLY A 7 -2.96 43.48 -8.40
N LEU A 8 -4.01 42.80 -7.95
CA LEU A 8 -3.86 41.58 -7.15
C LEU A 8 -3.00 40.60 -7.95
N PRO A 9 -2.05 39.89 -7.32
CA PRO A 9 -1.31 38.85 -8.01
C PRO A 9 -2.31 37.81 -8.52
N GLU A 10 -2.30 37.56 -9.83
CA GLU A 10 -3.04 36.46 -10.44
C GLU A 10 -2.69 35.19 -9.70
N TYR A 11 -3.70 34.53 -9.13
CA TYR A 11 -3.54 33.19 -8.59
C TYR A 11 -2.95 32.32 -9.71
N PRO A 12 -1.87 31.54 -9.46
CA PRO A 12 -1.37 30.64 -10.48
C PRO A 12 -2.53 29.75 -10.91
N THR A 13 -2.86 29.80 -12.20
CA THR A 13 -3.88 28.94 -12.81
C THR A 13 -3.50 27.50 -12.48
N TRP A 14 -4.21 26.89 -11.54
CA TRP A 14 -3.97 25.50 -11.19
C TRP A 14 -4.19 24.66 -12.45
N PRO A 15 -3.24 23.78 -12.82
CA PRO A 15 -3.34 23.04 -14.07
C PRO A 15 -4.64 22.24 -14.08
N GLU A 16 -5.35 22.31 -15.20
CA GLU A 16 -6.57 21.54 -15.41
C GLU A 16 -6.24 20.04 -15.38
N LEU A 17 -7.13 19.24 -14.77
CA LEU A 17 -6.96 17.80 -14.71
C LEU A 17 -7.09 17.23 -16.12
N LYS A 18 -5.96 16.83 -16.71
CA LYS A 18 -5.95 16.13 -17.99
C LYS A 18 -6.06 14.63 -17.75
N LEU A 19 -7.20 14.07 -18.12
CA LEU A 19 -7.45 12.63 -18.05
C LEU A 19 -6.82 11.90 -19.26
N PRO A 20 -6.33 10.67 -19.09
CA PRO A 20 -5.94 9.82 -20.21
C PRO A 20 -7.09 9.57 -21.19
N ASP A 21 -6.85 9.71 -22.49
CA ASP A 21 -7.86 9.44 -23.53
C ASP A 21 -8.41 8.00 -23.43
N LEU A 22 -7.58 7.06 -22.97
CA LEU A 22 -7.98 5.66 -22.81
C LEU A 22 -9.06 5.46 -21.74
N LEU A 23 -9.21 6.36 -20.76
CA LEU A 23 -10.35 6.33 -19.83
C LEU A 23 -11.68 6.50 -20.55
N GLN A 24 -11.69 7.11 -21.73
CA GLN A 24 -12.88 7.31 -22.57
C GLN A 24 -13.16 6.14 -23.51
N SER A 25 -12.33 5.08 -23.49
CA SER A 25 -12.61 3.87 -24.25
C SER A 25 -13.80 3.12 -23.66
N GLU A 26 -14.64 2.53 -24.51
CA GLU A 26 -15.85 1.81 -24.11
C GLU A 26 -15.55 0.72 -23.06
N VAL A 27 -14.46 -0.04 -23.25
CA VAL A 27 -14.03 -1.10 -22.32
C VAL A 27 -13.72 -0.53 -20.94
N VAL A 28 -12.91 0.53 -20.85
CA VAL A 28 -12.49 1.11 -19.56
C VAL A 28 -13.65 1.83 -18.87
N GLN A 29 -14.50 2.53 -19.62
CA GLN A 29 -15.71 3.15 -19.08
C GLN A 29 -16.68 2.11 -18.52
N GLN A 30 -16.91 1.01 -19.24
CA GLN A 30 -17.81 -0.05 -18.79
C GLN A 30 -17.31 -0.70 -17.51
N VAL A 31 -16.01 -0.96 -17.41
CA VAL A 31 -15.39 -1.52 -16.21
C VAL A 31 -15.55 -0.59 -15.01
N HIS A 32 -15.26 0.70 -15.15
CA HIS A 32 -15.43 1.67 -14.07
C HIS A 32 -16.90 1.88 -13.69
N ALA A 33 -17.83 1.82 -14.64
CA ALA A 33 -19.26 1.82 -14.35
C ALA A 33 -19.69 0.59 -13.53
N THR A 34 -19.13 -0.59 -13.82
CA THR A 34 -19.35 -1.80 -13.01
C THR A 34 -18.80 -1.62 -11.59
N ILE A 35 -17.59 -1.07 -11.43
CA ILE A 35 -17.03 -0.76 -10.10
C ILE A 35 -17.99 0.16 -9.31
N GLU A 36 -18.47 1.24 -9.91
CA GLU A 36 -19.37 2.18 -9.24
C GLU A 36 -20.74 1.60 -8.87
N LYS A 37 -21.20 0.59 -9.61
CA LYS A 37 -22.50 -0.03 -9.38
C LYS A 37 -22.43 -1.21 -8.41
N GLU A 38 -21.40 -2.04 -8.51
CA GLU A 38 -21.39 -3.38 -7.91
C GLU A 38 -20.43 -3.53 -6.75
N TRP A 39 -19.31 -2.79 -6.73
CA TRP A 39 -18.31 -2.96 -5.68
C TRP A 39 -18.77 -2.36 -4.36
N ASP A 40 -18.38 -2.97 -3.25
CA ASP A 40 -18.55 -2.40 -1.93
C ASP A 40 -17.50 -1.31 -1.63
N PHE A 41 -17.55 -0.75 -0.42
CA PHE A 41 -16.59 0.28 -0.01
C PHE A 41 -15.14 -0.22 0.03
N LEU A 42 -14.91 -1.46 0.48
CA LEU A 42 -13.58 -2.06 0.58
C LEU A 42 -12.96 -2.17 -0.82
N GLN A 43 -13.67 -2.78 -1.77
CA GLN A 43 -13.19 -2.95 -3.13
C GLN A 43 -12.93 -1.59 -3.81
N ARG A 44 -13.83 -0.61 -3.63
CA ARG A 44 -13.67 0.75 -4.17
C ARG A 44 -12.48 1.51 -3.60
N SER A 45 -12.02 1.17 -2.38
CA SER A 45 -10.82 1.78 -1.80
C SER A 45 -9.56 1.54 -2.66
N ALA A 46 -9.53 0.46 -3.46
CA ALA A 46 -8.44 0.18 -4.40
C ALA A 46 -8.32 1.28 -5.49
N CYS A 47 -9.44 1.76 -6.04
CA CYS A 47 -9.44 2.87 -6.99
C CYS A 47 -9.08 4.22 -6.32
N GLN A 48 -9.51 4.43 -5.08
CA GLN A 48 -9.14 5.63 -4.31
C GLN A 48 -7.63 5.70 -4.05
N THR A 49 -7.01 4.58 -3.68
CA THR A 49 -5.55 4.53 -3.47
C THR A 49 -4.78 4.71 -4.77
N ALA A 50 -5.26 4.14 -5.88
CA ALA A 50 -4.71 4.40 -7.21
C ALA A 50 -4.79 5.89 -7.59
N ALA A 51 -5.91 6.57 -7.31
CA ALA A 51 -6.04 8.01 -7.56
C ALA A 51 -4.99 8.83 -6.79
N GLY A 52 -4.72 8.43 -5.54
CA GLY A 52 -3.64 9.01 -4.74
C GLY A 52 -2.29 8.88 -5.42
N ARG A 53 -1.93 7.69 -5.91
CA ARG A 53 -0.67 7.47 -6.62
C ARG A 53 -0.61 8.26 -7.94
N ALA A 54 -1.72 8.32 -8.68
CA ALA A 54 -1.82 9.07 -9.93
C ALA A 54 -1.61 10.58 -9.74
N LEU A 55 -2.28 11.20 -8.77
CA LEU A 55 -2.18 12.65 -8.56
C LEU A 55 -0.88 13.06 -7.85
N TRP A 56 -0.21 12.12 -7.18
CA TRP A 56 1.14 12.28 -6.63
C TRP A 56 2.23 11.68 -7.54
N LYS A 57 1.98 11.53 -8.84
CA LYS A 57 2.89 10.89 -9.81
C LYS A 57 4.29 11.47 -9.90
N HIS A 58 4.49 12.73 -9.50
CA HIS A 58 5.80 13.38 -9.44
C HIS A 58 6.76 12.73 -8.42
N VAL A 59 6.24 11.91 -7.48
CA VAL A 59 7.05 11.12 -6.55
C VAL A 59 6.79 9.61 -6.65
N THR A 60 5.55 9.17 -6.84
CA THR A 60 5.19 7.74 -6.82
C THR A 60 5.53 6.99 -8.12
N HIS A 61 5.62 7.70 -9.25
CA HIS A 61 5.95 7.15 -10.56
C HIS A 61 5.15 5.87 -10.92
N ASP A 62 3.82 5.92 -10.74
CA ASP A 62 2.91 4.85 -11.14
C ASP A 62 2.18 5.21 -12.46
N PRO A 63 2.66 4.74 -13.62
CA PRO A 63 2.11 5.12 -14.94
C PRO A 63 0.71 4.55 -15.21
N LEU A 64 0.33 3.50 -14.47
CA LEU A 64 -0.94 2.79 -14.62
C LEU A 64 -2.00 3.28 -13.64
N ALA A 65 -1.61 4.05 -12.63
CA ALA A 65 -2.50 4.53 -11.57
C ALA A 65 -3.71 5.32 -12.10
N GLU A 66 -3.53 6.19 -13.09
CA GLU A 66 -4.62 7.03 -13.62
C GLU A 66 -5.74 6.16 -14.22
N LEU A 67 -5.34 5.13 -14.97
CA LEU A 67 -6.29 4.24 -15.63
C LEU A 67 -7.03 3.34 -14.63
N LEU A 68 -6.31 2.84 -13.62
CA LEU A 68 -6.88 1.99 -12.56
C LEU A 68 -7.72 2.77 -11.55
N ALA A 69 -7.44 4.07 -11.37
CA ALA A 69 -8.22 4.96 -10.52
C ALA A 69 -9.59 5.26 -11.13
N GLY A 70 -9.65 5.53 -12.43
CA GLY A 70 -10.88 5.97 -13.09
C GLY A 70 -11.19 7.45 -12.87
N GLU A 71 -12.01 8.00 -13.77
CA GLU A 71 -12.32 9.43 -13.83
C GLU A 71 -12.91 9.96 -12.52
N SER A 72 -13.92 9.29 -11.96
CA SER A 72 -14.61 9.75 -10.75
C SER A 72 -13.66 9.94 -9.56
N TYR A 73 -12.74 9.01 -9.33
CA TYR A 73 -11.80 9.10 -8.21
C TYR A 73 -10.69 10.12 -8.45
N LEU A 74 -10.20 10.23 -9.69
CA LEU A 74 -9.23 11.26 -10.08
C LEU A 74 -9.82 12.66 -9.91
N THR A 75 -11.00 12.92 -10.46
CA THR A 75 -11.67 14.22 -10.39
C THR A 75 -11.96 14.60 -8.92
N ASN A 76 -12.49 13.67 -8.13
CA ASN A 76 -12.80 13.92 -6.73
C ASN A 76 -11.57 14.25 -5.89
N LEU A 77 -10.45 13.53 -6.08
CA LEU A 77 -9.22 13.82 -5.34
C LEU A 77 -8.54 15.09 -5.86
N HIS A 78 -8.57 15.35 -7.16
CA HIS A 78 -8.03 16.57 -7.76
C HIS A 78 -8.70 17.81 -7.20
N GLU A 79 -10.03 17.84 -7.12
CA GLU A 79 -10.76 18.98 -6.55
C GLU A 79 -10.45 19.19 -5.05
N LYS A 80 -10.20 18.10 -4.29
CA LYS A 80 -9.72 18.21 -2.91
C LYS A 80 -8.33 18.83 -2.84
N ILE A 81 -7.37 18.32 -3.62
CA ILE A 81 -6.01 18.86 -3.69
C ILE A 81 -6.04 20.35 -4.07
N LYS A 82 -6.80 20.70 -5.10
CA LYS A 82 -6.99 22.09 -5.55
C LYS A 82 -7.53 22.97 -4.42
N LYS A 83 -8.54 22.50 -3.69
CA LYS A 83 -9.12 23.21 -2.54
C LYS A 83 -8.12 23.38 -1.39
N ASP A 84 -7.32 22.36 -1.10
CA ASP A 84 -6.29 22.40 -0.07
C ASP A 84 -5.20 23.42 -0.41
N CYS A 85 -4.73 23.42 -1.67
CA CYS A 85 -3.78 24.40 -2.18
C CYS A 85 -4.33 25.84 -2.11
N LEU A 86 -5.56 26.07 -2.59
CA LEU A 86 -6.19 27.40 -2.56
C LEU A 86 -6.38 27.94 -1.13
N LYS A 87 -6.48 27.05 -0.15
CA LYS A 87 -6.62 27.41 1.27
C LYS A 87 -5.30 27.46 2.01
N ASN A 88 -4.17 27.20 1.36
CA ASN A 88 -2.87 27.00 2.01
C ASN A 88 -2.97 26.02 3.19
N ALA A 89 -3.64 24.89 2.97
CA ALA A 89 -3.77 23.86 3.99
C ALA A 89 -2.38 23.32 4.39
N SER A 90 -2.20 23.01 5.67
CA SER A 90 -0.94 22.43 6.18
C SER A 90 -0.73 20.97 5.76
N GLU A 91 -1.74 20.38 5.13
CA GLU A 91 -1.71 19.05 4.53
C GLU A 91 -2.46 19.08 3.21
N ILE A 92 -1.86 18.47 2.18
CA ILE A 92 -2.48 18.32 0.87
C ILE A 92 -3.05 16.91 0.75
N SER A 93 -4.32 16.81 0.33
CA SER A 93 -5.02 15.54 0.14
C SER A 93 -4.20 14.50 -0.64
N GLY A 94 -4.16 13.28 -0.12
CA GLY A 94 -3.46 12.16 -0.76
C GLY A 94 -1.97 12.03 -0.39
N VAL A 95 -1.37 12.99 0.33
CA VAL A 95 0.05 12.91 0.73
C VAL A 95 0.38 11.64 1.51
N ILE A 96 -0.53 11.19 2.38
CA ILE A 96 -0.37 9.94 3.13
C ILE A 96 -0.26 8.72 2.22
N LEU A 97 -0.98 8.69 1.10
CA LEU A 97 -0.92 7.60 0.12
C LEU A 97 0.41 7.63 -0.64
N ALA A 98 0.94 8.81 -0.94
CA ALA A 98 2.25 8.96 -1.55
C ALA A 98 3.36 8.47 -0.62
N VAL A 99 3.38 8.94 0.63
CA VAL A 99 4.34 8.49 1.66
C VAL A 99 4.26 6.98 1.87
N ARG A 100 3.04 6.43 2.00
CA ARG A 100 2.84 4.99 2.17
C ARG A 100 3.40 4.21 0.98
N THR A 101 3.06 4.62 -0.25
CA THR A 101 3.56 3.98 -1.48
C THR A 101 5.09 3.94 -1.49
N LEU A 102 5.73 5.09 -1.26
CA LEU A 102 7.19 5.24 -1.26
C LEU A 102 7.87 4.41 -0.17
N TRP A 103 7.27 4.34 1.03
CA TRP A 103 7.79 3.52 2.11
C TRP A 103 7.76 2.04 1.76
N PHE A 104 6.63 1.52 1.28
CA PHE A 104 6.52 0.13 0.87
C PHE A 104 7.48 -0.19 -0.29
N ASP A 105 7.59 0.68 -1.28
CA ASP A 105 8.52 0.49 -2.40
C ASP A 105 9.96 0.40 -1.93
N SER A 106 10.39 1.35 -1.08
CA SER A 106 11.73 1.36 -0.49
C SER A 106 12.00 0.11 0.34
N ARG A 107 11.02 -0.35 1.14
CA ARG A 107 11.19 -1.54 1.98
C ARG A 107 11.21 -2.84 1.19
N ILE A 108 10.45 -2.94 0.10
CA ILE A 108 10.53 -4.06 -0.84
C ILE A 108 11.93 -4.09 -1.47
N GLU A 109 12.43 -2.95 -1.94
CA GLU A 109 13.77 -2.86 -2.53
C GLU A 109 14.89 -3.21 -1.53
N ASP A 110 14.80 -2.69 -0.30
CA ASP A 110 15.74 -3.01 0.79
C ASP A 110 15.74 -4.51 1.10
N ALA A 111 14.54 -5.10 1.25
CA ALA A 111 14.39 -6.52 1.54
C ALA A 111 14.98 -7.39 0.44
N LEU A 112 14.72 -7.09 -0.84
CA LEU A 112 15.20 -7.84 -2.00
C LEU A 112 16.69 -7.64 -2.28
N SER A 113 17.27 -6.50 -1.89
CA SER A 113 18.69 -6.21 -2.03
C SER A 113 19.55 -6.88 -0.95
N SER A 114 18.93 -7.40 0.12
CA SER A 114 19.62 -8.13 1.18
C SER A 114 20.15 -9.49 0.70
N SER A 115 21.11 -10.08 1.44
CA SER A 115 21.66 -11.41 1.11
C SER A 115 20.60 -12.52 1.11
N ASN A 116 19.54 -12.36 1.91
CA ASN A 116 18.44 -13.31 2.00
C ASN A 116 17.29 -12.97 1.02
N GLY A 117 17.30 -11.78 0.43
CA GLY A 117 16.23 -11.31 -0.45
C GLY A 117 16.38 -11.71 -1.92
N ARG A 118 17.59 -12.08 -2.33
CA ARG A 118 17.85 -12.46 -3.73
C ARG A 118 17.00 -13.67 -4.13
N GLU A 119 16.23 -13.55 -5.21
CA GLU A 119 15.27 -14.55 -5.68
C GLU A 119 14.12 -14.89 -4.70
N ALA A 120 13.89 -14.04 -3.70
CA ALA A 120 12.73 -14.17 -2.82
C ALA A 120 11.43 -14.01 -3.61
N GLN A 121 10.41 -14.74 -3.18
CA GLN A 121 9.04 -14.54 -3.68
C GLN A 121 8.47 -13.27 -3.07
N VAL A 122 7.60 -12.59 -3.80
CA VAL A 122 6.88 -11.41 -3.28
C VAL A 122 5.39 -11.67 -3.36
N VAL A 123 4.69 -11.55 -2.25
CA VAL A 123 3.24 -11.78 -2.19
C VAL A 123 2.54 -10.50 -1.77
N LEU A 124 1.71 -9.96 -2.66
CA LEU A 124 0.86 -8.80 -2.43
C LEU A 124 -0.52 -9.31 -1.99
N LEU A 125 -0.82 -9.26 -0.69
CA LEU A 125 -2.11 -9.68 -0.14
C LEU A 125 -3.10 -8.52 -0.21
N GLY A 126 -4.27 -8.74 -0.81
CA GLY A 126 -5.20 -7.68 -1.19
C GLY A 126 -4.55 -6.72 -2.20
N ALA A 127 -4.03 -7.27 -3.29
CA ALA A 127 -3.24 -6.54 -4.27
C ALA A 127 -3.97 -5.35 -4.91
N GLY A 128 -5.30 -5.32 -4.93
CA GLY A 128 -6.11 -4.21 -5.42
C GLY A 128 -5.63 -3.70 -6.77
N MET A 129 -5.46 -2.38 -6.84
CA MET A 129 -4.90 -1.67 -7.99
C MET A 129 -3.37 -1.48 -7.91
N ASP A 130 -2.63 -2.29 -7.15
CA ASP A 130 -1.17 -2.21 -7.06
C ASP A 130 -0.51 -2.52 -8.42
N THR A 131 0.50 -1.77 -8.81
CA THR A 131 1.21 -1.92 -10.08
C THR A 131 2.71 -2.17 -9.91
N ARG A 132 3.18 -2.48 -8.69
CA ARG A 132 4.60 -2.71 -8.37
C ARG A 132 5.27 -3.69 -9.32
N ALA A 133 4.60 -4.79 -9.67
CA ALA A 133 5.12 -5.77 -10.63
C ALA A 133 5.43 -5.18 -12.02
N TYR A 134 4.83 -4.05 -12.39
CA TYR A 134 5.00 -3.33 -13.66
C TYR A 134 5.96 -2.14 -13.58
N ARG A 135 6.29 -1.65 -12.37
CA ARG A 135 7.11 -0.43 -12.19
C ARG A 135 8.38 -0.61 -11.35
N LEU A 136 8.46 -1.60 -10.46
CA LEU A 136 9.63 -1.82 -9.61
C LEU A 136 10.64 -2.75 -10.28
N SER A 137 11.79 -2.21 -10.65
CA SER A 137 12.87 -2.97 -11.30
C SER A 137 13.58 -3.97 -10.38
N CYS A 138 13.50 -3.78 -9.06
CA CYS A 138 14.06 -4.71 -8.07
C CYS A 138 13.38 -6.08 -8.08
N LEU A 139 12.18 -6.21 -8.68
CA LEU A 139 11.43 -7.46 -8.78
C LEU A 139 11.90 -8.41 -9.89
N LYS A 140 12.89 -8.01 -10.71
CA LYS A 140 13.34 -8.76 -11.90
C LYS A 140 13.75 -10.21 -11.66
N ASP A 141 14.15 -10.54 -10.43
CA ASP A 141 14.57 -11.89 -10.03
C ASP A 141 13.52 -12.59 -9.13
N SER A 142 12.39 -11.92 -8.86
CA SER A 142 11.36 -12.37 -7.92
C SER A 142 10.10 -12.84 -8.64
N ASP A 143 9.59 -14.00 -8.20
CA ASP A 143 8.27 -14.49 -8.56
C ASP A 143 7.21 -13.74 -7.72
N VAL A 144 6.34 -12.97 -8.36
CA VAL A 144 5.34 -12.10 -7.71
C VAL A 144 3.96 -12.72 -7.76
N PHE A 145 3.26 -12.72 -6.63
CA PHE A 145 1.88 -13.19 -6.50
C PHE A 145 0.98 -12.03 -6.07
N GLU A 146 -0.07 -11.78 -6.85
CA GLU A 146 -1.16 -10.88 -6.47
C GLU A 146 -2.32 -11.73 -5.96
N VAL A 147 -2.66 -11.60 -4.68
CA VAL A 147 -3.77 -12.34 -4.05
C VAL A 147 -4.90 -11.36 -3.75
N ASP A 148 -6.07 -11.59 -4.35
CA ASP A 148 -7.26 -10.74 -4.12
C ASP A 148 -8.55 -11.46 -4.55
N PHE A 149 -9.69 -10.80 -4.37
CA PHE A 149 -10.99 -11.21 -4.89
C PHE A 149 -10.95 -11.35 -6.41
N THR A 150 -11.69 -12.35 -6.91
CA THR A 150 -11.80 -12.66 -8.34
C THR A 150 -12.19 -11.43 -9.16
N GLU A 151 -13.18 -10.67 -8.68
CA GLU A 151 -13.74 -9.51 -9.38
C GLU A 151 -12.72 -8.37 -9.48
N VAL A 152 -11.92 -8.15 -8.43
CA VAL A 152 -10.85 -7.13 -8.40
C VAL A 152 -9.76 -7.47 -9.40
N LEU A 153 -9.30 -8.73 -9.40
CA LEU A 153 -8.27 -9.20 -10.32
C LEU A 153 -8.73 -9.16 -11.78
N GLN A 154 -10.01 -9.50 -12.04
CA GLN A 154 -10.60 -9.43 -13.38
C GLN A 154 -10.66 -7.99 -13.89
N VAL A 155 -11.19 -7.06 -13.09
CA VAL A 155 -11.25 -5.62 -13.44
C VAL A 155 -9.88 -5.07 -13.77
N LYS A 156 -8.89 -5.30 -12.89
CA LYS A 156 -7.52 -4.86 -13.12
C LYS A 156 -6.93 -5.46 -14.39
N THR A 157 -7.12 -6.76 -14.61
CA THR A 157 -6.60 -7.44 -15.82
C THR A 157 -7.22 -6.85 -17.08
N THR A 158 -8.53 -6.59 -17.10
CA THR A 158 -9.23 -5.98 -18.24
C THR A 158 -8.69 -4.58 -18.55
N ILE A 159 -8.51 -3.74 -17.53
CA ILE A 159 -7.96 -2.38 -17.70
C ILE A 159 -6.52 -2.44 -18.23
N LEU A 160 -5.67 -3.32 -17.67
CA LEU A 160 -4.29 -3.49 -18.12
C LEU A 160 -4.20 -4.03 -19.55
N GLN A 161 -5.13 -4.91 -19.95
CA GLN A 161 -5.18 -5.43 -21.30
C GLN A 161 -5.60 -4.34 -22.31
N ALA A 162 -6.60 -3.52 -21.97
CA ALA A 162 -6.99 -2.37 -22.79
C ALA A 162 -5.84 -1.35 -22.95
N ALA A 163 -5.05 -1.15 -21.88
CA ALA A 163 -3.84 -0.32 -21.93
C ALA A 163 -2.78 -0.92 -22.87
N LYS A 164 -2.57 -2.24 -22.80
CA LYS A 164 -1.62 -2.95 -23.66
C LYS A 164 -1.99 -2.84 -25.15
N GLU A 165 -3.27 -2.97 -25.47
CA GLU A 165 -3.79 -2.96 -26.84
C GLU A 165 -3.77 -1.58 -27.49
N SER A 166 -3.95 -0.53 -26.70
CA SER A 166 -3.98 0.86 -27.18
C SER A 166 -2.60 1.51 -27.35
N ALA A 167 -1.52 0.74 -27.16
CA ALA A 167 -0.14 1.26 -27.07
C ALA A 167 -0.01 2.39 -26.02
N TYR A 168 -0.88 2.38 -25.01
CA TYR A 168 -0.81 3.29 -23.88
C TYR A 168 0.47 2.98 -23.12
N ASP A 169 1.46 3.87 -23.24
CA ASP A 169 2.73 3.76 -22.53
C ASP A 169 3.38 2.36 -22.59
N SER A 170 3.58 1.85 -23.81
CA SER A 170 3.95 0.45 -24.10
C SER A 170 5.18 -0.07 -23.34
N GLN A 171 6.10 0.80 -22.93
CA GLN A 171 7.30 0.43 -22.16
C GLN A 171 7.00 0.13 -20.67
N HIS A 172 5.90 0.66 -20.15
CA HIS A 172 5.50 0.56 -18.75
C HIS A 172 4.50 -0.57 -18.45
N ILE A 173 3.94 -1.22 -19.49
CA ILE A 173 3.00 -2.35 -19.34
C ILE A 173 3.71 -3.71 -19.30
N MET A 174 5.01 -3.75 -19.60
CA MET A 174 5.80 -4.97 -19.42
C MET A 174 6.11 -5.19 -17.94
N SER A 175 5.78 -6.40 -17.44
CA SER A 175 6.17 -6.85 -16.11
C SER A 175 7.68 -6.65 -15.92
N LYS A 176 8.06 -5.97 -14.84
CA LYS A 176 9.44 -5.87 -14.35
C LYS A 176 9.80 -7.05 -13.46
N ALA A 177 8.80 -7.79 -12.96
CA ALA A 177 8.99 -9.01 -12.19
C ALA A 177 9.41 -10.19 -13.06
N LYS A 178 10.13 -11.16 -12.48
CA LYS A 178 10.50 -12.43 -13.15
C LYS A 178 9.25 -13.19 -13.62
N SER A 179 8.24 -13.25 -12.76
CA SER A 179 6.91 -13.77 -13.08
C SER A 179 5.86 -13.02 -12.27
N LEU A 180 4.63 -12.98 -12.79
CA LEU A 180 3.49 -12.36 -12.13
C LEU A 180 2.30 -13.32 -12.22
N THR A 181 1.87 -13.84 -11.07
CA THR A 181 0.74 -14.77 -10.96
C THR A 181 -0.38 -14.15 -10.15
N ARG A 182 -1.59 -14.13 -10.71
CA ARG A 182 -2.79 -13.66 -10.01
C ARG A 182 -3.51 -14.84 -9.39
N VAL A 183 -3.82 -14.74 -8.10
CA VAL A 183 -4.44 -15.80 -7.31
C VAL A 183 -5.76 -15.28 -6.76
N ALA A 184 -6.86 -15.78 -7.32
CA ALA A 184 -8.20 -15.46 -6.86
C ALA A 184 -8.46 -16.15 -5.50
N ALA A 185 -8.32 -15.41 -4.42
CA ALA A 185 -8.55 -15.90 -3.07
C ALA A 185 -8.93 -14.78 -2.11
N ASP A 186 -9.84 -15.10 -1.20
CA ASP A 186 -10.19 -14.25 -0.08
C ASP A 186 -9.32 -14.62 1.13
N ILE A 187 -8.52 -13.67 1.62
CA ILE A 187 -7.61 -13.90 2.76
C ILE A 187 -8.34 -14.16 4.09
N ARG A 188 -9.67 -13.94 4.12
CA ARG A 188 -10.55 -14.26 5.25
C ARG A 188 -10.88 -15.74 5.34
N GLU A 189 -10.77 -16.46 4.22
CA GLU A 189 -11.09 -17.89 4.13
C GLU A 189 -9.88 -18.76 4.49
N ASN A 190 -10.08 -20.00 4.90
CA ASN A 190 -8.96 -20.84 5.34
C ASN A 190 -8.12 -21.42 4.20
N ASP A 191 -8.59 -21.34 2.95
CA ASP A 191 -8.01 -22.01 1.78
C ASP A 191 -7.11 -21.11 0.92
N TRP A 192 -6.95 -19.83 1.26
CA TRP A 192 -6.18 -18.88 0.42
C TRP A 192 -4.71 -19.28 0.28
N LEU A 193 -4.09 -19.82 1.33
CA LEU A 193 -2.70 -20.26 1.28
C LEU A 193 -2.54 -21.51 0.40
N GLU A 194 -3.52 -22.41 0.41
CA GLU A 194 -3.54 -23.59 -0.46
C GLU A 194 -3.68 -23.17 -1.92
N LYS A 195 -4.61 -22.26 -2.23
CA LYS A 195 -4.75 -21.67 -3.58
C LYS A 195 -3.46 -21.00 -4.06
N LEU A 196 -2.78 -20.29 -3.16
CA LEU A 196 -1.49 -19.67 -3.44
C LEU A 196 -0.40 -20.72 -3.75
N GLN A 197 -0.33 -21.82 -3.00
CA GLN A 197 0.59 -22.93 -3.27
C GLN A 197 0.28 -23.64 -4.60
N ILE A 198 -1.00 -23.90 -4.89
CA ILE A 198 -1.44 -24.47 -6.17
C ILE A 198 -1.02 -23.57 -7.35
N ALA A 199 -1.03 -22.25 -7.16
CA ALA A 199 -0.58 -21.28 -8.15
C ALA A 199 0.95 -21.20 -8.30
N GLY A 200 1.72 -21.97 -7.54
CA GLY A 200 3.18 -22.08 -7.65
C GLY A 200 3.98 -21.36 -6.56
N PHE A 201 3.33 -20.86 -5.51
CA PHE A 201 4.05 -20.37 -4.33
C PHE A 201 4.76 -21.53 -3.61
N LEU A 202 6.00 -21.29 -3.15
CA LEU A 202 6.83 -22.31 -2.52
C LEU A 202 7.09 -21.92 -1.06
N PRO A 203 6.43 -22.56 -0.07
CA PRO A 203 6.50 -22.15 1.34
C PRO A 203 7.90 -22.29 1.97
N ASN A 204 8.81 -23.02 1.32
CA ASN A 204 10.20 -23.18 1.74
C ASN A 204 11.17 -22.16 1.10
N LYS A 205 10.67 -21.19 0.33
CA LYS A 205 11.47 -20.10 -0.24
C LYS A 205 11.29 -18.80 0.53
N ASN A 206 12.37 -18.02 0.61
CA ASN A 206 12.35 -16.72 1.27
C ASN A 206 11.26 -15.86 0.63
N THR A 207 10.49 -15.16 1.46
CA THR A 207 9.29 -14.44 0.98
C THR A 207 9.17 -13.06 1.62
N VAL A 208 8.90 -12.05 0.79
CA VAL A 208 8.45 -10.72 1.21
C VAL A 208 6.93 -10.65 1.06
N TRP A 209 6.22 -10.54 2.17
CA TRP A 209 4.77 -10.38 2.22
C TRP A 209 4.42 -8.90 2.35
N VAL A 210 3.50 -8.41 1.53
CA VAL A 210 3.01 -7.04 1.55
C VAL A 210 1.53 -7.05 1.89
N LEU A 211 1.19 -6.40 3.00
CA LEU A 211 -0.16 -6.21 3.51
C LEU A 211 -0.43 -4.70 3.59
N GLU A 212 -0.41 -4.03 2.44
CA GLU A 212 -0.69 -2.59 2.34
C GLU A 212 -2.20 -2.35 2.31
N GLY A 213 -2.71 -1.72 3.37
CA GLY A 213 -4.05 -1.20 3.40
C GLY A 213 -5.15 -2.24 3.57
N ILE A 214 -4.84 -3.41 4.12
CA ILE A 214 -5.77 -4.54 4.20
C ILE A 214 -6.12 -4.96 5.63
N LEU A 215 -5.18 -4.91 6.58
CA LEU A 215 -5.34 -5.54 7.89
C LEU A 215 -6.52 -4.97 8.67
N TYR A 216 -6.70 -3.65 8.61
CA TYR A 216 -7.75 -2.96 9.36
C TYR A 216 -9.17 -3.22 8.84
N TYR A 217 -9.35 -3.82 7.66
CA TYR A 217 -10.66 -4.28 7.16
C TYR A 217 -11.05 -5.69 7.62
N LEU A 218 -10.11 -6.43 8.20
CA LEU A 218 -10.36 -7.76 8.75
C LEU A 218 -10.90 -7.64 10.17
N ILE A 219 -11.76 -8.57 10.60
CA ILE A 219 -12.06 -8.69 12.03
C ILE A 219 -10.81 -9.20 12.77
N ASN A 220 -10.77 -8.99 14.09
CA ASN A 220 -9.57 -9.31 14.88
C ASN A 220 -9.09 -10.75 14.74
N SER A 221 -9.99 -11.74 14.72
CA SER A 221 -9.61 -13.15 14.54
C SER A 221 -8.96 -13.42 13.18
N GLN A 222 -9.50 -12.85 12.10
CA GLN A 222 -8.97 -12.98 10.74
C GLN A 222 -7.58 -12.32 10.62
N ALA A 223 -7.44 -11.07 11.07
CA ALA A 223 -6.16 -10.37 11.05
C ALA A 223 -5.08 -11.14 11.85
N MET A 224 -5.42 -11.60 13.05
CA MET A 224 -4.49 -12.37 13.88
C MET A 224 -4.16 -13.74 13.28
N GLN A 225 -5.10 -14.38 12.58
CA GLN A 225 -4.84 -15.64 11.89
C GLN A 225 -3.85 -15.45 10.75
N VAL A 226 -4.04 -14.43 9.90
CA VAL A 226 -3.08 -14.09 8.83
C VAL A 226 -1.70 -13.79 9.42
N LEU A 227 -1.62 -12.89 10.41
CA LEU A 227 -0.33 -12.50 11.02
C LEU A 227 0.40 -13.70 11.67
N LYS A 228 -0.31 -14.58 12.37
CA LYS A 228 0.28 -15.80 12.96
C LYS A 228 0.75 -16.80 11.90
N LEU A 229 0.00 -16.95 10.82
CA LEU A 229 0.40 -17.79 9.69
C LEU A 229 1.72 -17.30 9.09
N LEU A 230 1.85 -15.98 8.87
CA LEU A 230 3.09 -15.39 8.37
C LEU A 230 4.24 -15.49 9.37
N ALA A 231 3.98 -15.28 10.66
CA ALA A 231 4.98 -15.47 11.71
C ALA A 231 5.49 -16.92 11.75
N ASN A 232 4.61 -17.91 11.58
CA ASN A 232 5.00 -19.32 11.53
C ASN A 232 5.93 -19.63 10.34
N GLN A 233 5.83 -18.91 9.22
CA GLN A 233 6.75 -19.10 8.09
C GLN A 233 8.19 -18.70 8.42
N CYS A 234 8.41 -17.82 9.40
CA CYS A 234 9.74 -17.49 9.89
C CYS A 234 10.49 -18.72 10.44
N THR A 235 9.77 -19.78 10.84
CA THR A 235 10.38 -21.04 11.30
C THR A 235 10.93 -21.92 10.18
N LEU A 236 10.49 -21.69 8.93
CA LEU A 236 10.86 -22.49 7.76
C LEU A 236 11.82 -21.76 6.83
N THR A 237 11.67 -20.44 6.69
CA THR A 237 12.40 -19.65 5.70
C THR A 237 12.58 -18.21 6.16
N HIS A 238 13.51 -17.47 5.54
CA HIS A 238 13.61 -16.05 5.83
C HIS A 238 12.36 -15.34 5.30
N THR A 239 11.63 -14.71 6.21
CA THR A 239 10.34 -14.08 5.92
C THR A 239 10.41 -12.63 6.34
N VAL A 240 10.01 -11.74 5.42
CA VAL A 240 9.80 -10.32 5.68
C VAL A 240 8.32 -10.02 5.50
N VAL A 241 7.73 -9.28 6.43
CA VAL A 241 6.35 -8.82 6.38
C VAL A 241 6.37 -7.29 6.43
N LEU A 242 5.85 -6.68 5.39
CA LEU A 242 5.60 -5.26 5.29
C LEU A 242 4.10 -5.05 5.45
N ALA A 243 3.68 -4.27 6.44
CA ALA A 243 2.27 -4.07 6.73
C ALA A 243 2.01 -2.67 7.27
N ASP A 244 0.79 -2.16 7.07
CA ASP A 244 0.32 -0.98 7.76
C ASP A 244 -0.74 -1.30 8.82
N PHE A 245 -0.66 -0.59 9.94
CA PHE A 245 -1.59 -0.74 11.07
C PHE A 245 -2.23 0.61 11.37
N MET A 246 -3.53 0.60 11.59
CA MET A 246 -4.21 1.74 12.20
C MET A 246 -4.29 1.58 13.70
N ASN A 247 -4.22 2.70 14.42
CA ASN A 247 -4.42 2.73 15.86
C ASN A 247 -5.92 2.75 16.21
N LYS A 248 -6.25 2.61 17.50
CA LYS A 248 -7.65 2.52 17.96
C LYS A 248 -8.48 3.74 17.58
N SER A 249 -7.91 4.94 17.65
CA SER A 249 -8.63 6.18 17.32
C SER A 249 -9.15 6.19 15.88
N SER A 250 -8.42 5.58 14.94
CA SER A 250 -8.84 5.50 13.54
C SER A 250 -10.15 4.71 13.36
N THR A 251 -10.47 3.76 14.24
CA THR A 251 -11.73 2.99 14.15
C THR A 251 -12.94 3.79 14.59
N THR A 252 -12.73 4.95 15.25
CA THR A 252 -13.81 5.84 15.74
C THR A 252 -14.21 6.91 14.72
N LEU A 253 -13.52 6.98 13.58
CA LEU A 253 -13.87 7.90 12.50
C LEU A 253 -15.29 7.60 11.99
N SER A 254 -16.02 8.66 11.64
CA SER A 254 -17.38 8.54 11.08
C SER A 254 -17.35 7.68 9.82
N ASN A 255 -18.26 6.70 9.73
CA ASN A 255 -18.34 5.73 8.63
C ASN A 255 -17.11 4.82 8.48
N SER A 256 -16.30 4.68 9.53
CA SER A 256 -15.20 3.71 9.55
C SER A 256 -15.74 2.29 9.35
N THR A 257 -15.18 1.59 8.36
CA THR A 257 -15.36 0.15 8.17
C THR A 257 -14.13 -0.62 8.71
N PHE A 258 -13.38 -0.01 9.62
CA PHE A 258 -12.18 -0.62 10.20
C PHE A 258 -12.55 -1.43 11.44
N HIS A 259 -12.15 -2.70 11.44
CA HIS A 259 -12.49 -3.68 12.46
C HIS A 259 -11.27 -4.15 13.27
N PHE A 260 -10.08 -4.02 12.72
CA PHE A 260 -8.82 -4.36 13.38
C PHE A 260 -7.94 -3.13 13.54
N TYR A 261 -7.24 -3.06 14.68
CA TYR A 261 -6.32 -2.00 15.01
C TYR A 261 -5.22 -2.53 15.93
N SER A 262 -4.10 -1.80 15.98
CA SER A 262 -3.07 -1.99 17.00
C SER A 262 -2.44 -0.64 17.33
N ASP A 263 -2.44 -0.26 18.60
CA ASP A 263 -1.71 0.93 19.07
C ASP A 263 -0.19 0.66 19.17
N TRP A 264 0.20 -0.61 19.27
CA TRP A 264 1.57 -1.08 19.53
C TRP A 264 1.93 -2.30 18.67
N PRO A 265 1.95 -2.18 17.32
CA PRO A 265 2.31 -3.30 16.45
C PRO A 265 3.74 -3.82 16.70
N ASP A 266 4.64 -2.95 17.18
CA ASP A 266 5.98 -3.28 17.67
C ASP A 266 6.03 -4.17 18.91
N HIS A 267 4.94 -4.26 19.68
CA HIS A 267 4.80 -5.23 20.77
C HIS A 267 4.00 -6.46 20.34
N LEU A 268 3.00 -6.27 19.47
CA LEU A 268 2.14 -7.33 18.96
C LEU A 268 2.93 -8.35 18.14
N LEU A 269 3.72 -7.91 17.17
CA LEU A 269 4.39 -8.79 16.21
C LEU A 269 5.47 -9.68 16.87
N PRO A 270 6.30 -9.20 17.83
CA PRO A 270 7.19 -10.10 18.55
C PRO A 270 6.45 -11.14 19.39
N SER A 271 5.29 -10.79 19.95
CA SER A 271 4.48 -11.72 20.76
C SER A 271 3.96 -12.94 19.99
N ILE A 272 3.97 -12.90 18.66
CA ILE A 272 3.50 -13.98 17.79
C ILE A 272 4.61 -14.65 16.97
N GLY A 273 5.88 -14.28 17.17
CA GLY A 273 7.03 -15.02 16.63
C GLY A 273 7.96 -14.25 15.68
N PHE A 274 7.71 -12.98 15.37
CA PHE A 274 8.68 -12.16 14.62
C PHE A 274 9.87 -11.79 15.52
N THR A 275 11.09 -12.00 15.04
CA THR A 275 12.30 -11.74 15.84
C THR A 275 12.81 -10.30 15.70
N HIS A 276 12.54 -9.67 14.56
CA HIS A 276 12.91 -8.28 14.30
C HIS A 276 11.66 -7.51 13.88
N VAL A 277 11.43 -6.36 14.50
CA VAL A 277 10.30 -5.48 14.16
C VAL A 277 10.78 -4.04 14.18
N LYS A 278 10.57 -3.35 13.06
CA LYS A 278 10.80 -1.92 12.90
C LYS A 278 9.46 -1.24 12.64
N LEU A 279 9.17 -0.24 13.48
CA LEU A 279 7.98 0.58 13.40
C LEU A 279 8.36 1.98 12.93
N SER A 280 7.66 2.46 11.90
CA SER A 280 7.65 3.87 11.49
C SER A 280 6.22 4.41 11.58
N GLN A 281 6.10 5.72 11.75
CA GLN A 281 4.86 6.46 11.59
C GLN A 281 5.04 7.48 10.46
N ILE A 282 3.95 7.82 9.76
CA ILE A 282 3.95 8.94 8.81
C ILE A 282 4.55 10.19 9.48
N GLY A 283 5.57 10.78 8.85
CA GLY A 283 6.35 11.91 9.37
C GLY A 283 7.69 11.55 10.02
N ASP A 284 7.98 10.26 10.26
CA ASP A 284 9.30 9.82 10.72
C ASP A 284 10.38 10.01 9.63
N PRO A 285 11.67 10.05 10.00
CA PRO A 285 12.77 10.27 9.04
C PRO A 285 12.82 9.27 7.87
N ASP A 286 12.26 8.07 8.03
CA ASP A 286 12.17 7.06 6.97
C ASP A 286 10.76 6.95 6.35
N ALA A 287 9.82 7.78 6.78
CA ALA A 287 8.41 7.80 6.37
C ALA A 287 7.87 9.22 6.17
N HIS A 288 8.69 10.13 5.62
CA HIS A 288 8.27 11.50 5.27
C HIS A 288 8.57 11.89 3.81
N PHE A 289 9.67 11.39 3.22
CA PHE A 289 10.07 11.61 1.82
C PHE A 289 10.12 13.08 1.36
N GLY A 290 10.33 14.01 2.29
CA GLY A 290 10.30 15.46 2.01
C GLY A 290 8.91 16.01 1.65
N LEU A 291 7.84 15.24 1.88
CA LEU A 291 6.47 15.61 1.52
C LEU A 291 5.69 16.31 2.65
N LEU A 292 6.26 16.37 3.86
CA LEU A 292 5.62 16.82 5.09
C LEU A 292 6.37 18.00 5.73
N ASN A 293 6.60 19.05 4.93
CA ASN A 293 7.49 20.16 5.30
C ASN A 293 6.83 21.22 6.20
N ASP A 294 5.49 21.27 6.27
CA ASP A 294 4.79 22.18 7.15
C ASP A 294 4.86 21.66 8.61
N PRO A 295 5.44 22.41 9.57
CA PRO A 295 5.49 22.00 10.97
C PRO A 295 4.09 21.86 11.61
N LEU A 296 3.08 22.53 11.07
CA LEU A 296 1.68 22.45 11.47
C LEU A 296 0.90 21.34 10.76
N ASN A 297 1.56 20.55 9.92
CA ASN A 297 0.98 19.35 9.33
C ASN A 297 0.49 18.37 10.42
N LEU A 298 -0.64 17.72 10.17
CA LEU A 298 -1.27 16.80 11.13
C LEU A 298 -0.31 15.71 11.60
N PHE A 299 0.47 15.10 10.69
CA PHE A 299 1.38 14.01 11.02
C PHE A 299 2.52 14.46 11.93
N ASN A 300 3.03 15.69 11.73
CA ASN A 300 4.03 16.29 12.61
C ASN A 300 3.47 16.54 14.02
N LYS A 301 2.23 17.05 14.12
CA LYS A 301 1.53 17.20 15.40
C LYS A 301 1.34 15.85 16.10
N LEU A 302 0.85 14.84 15.38
CA LEU A 302 0.63 13.50 15.93
C LEU A 302 1.91 12.83 16.43
N ARG A 303 3.05 13.04 15.74
CA ARG A 303 4.36 12.52 16.14
C ARG A 303 4.91 13.19 17.41
N SER A 304 4.51 14.42 17.69
CA SER A 304 4.87 15.13 18.93
C SER A 304 4.12 14.62 20.17
N LEU A 305 3.04 13.86 19.97
CA LEU A 305 2.21 13.33 21.05
C LEU A 305 2.56 11.87 21.36
N PRO A 306 2.60 11.45 22.64
CA PRO A 306 2.74 10.05 23.01
C PRO A 306 1.67 9.17 22.34
N ARG A 307 2.02 7.96 21.91
CA ARG A 307 1.08 7.01 21.27
C ARG A 307 -0.11 6.63 22.16
N SER A 308 0.02 6.74 23.49
CA SER A 308 -1.07 6.53 24.44
C SER A 308 -2.15 7.62 24.39
N VAL A 309 -1.87 8.77 23.79
CA VAL A 309 -2.85 9.85 23.60
C VAL A 309 -3.76 9.51 22.43
N GLN A 310 -5.04 9.30 22.72
CA GLN A 310 -6.08 8.91 21.75
C GLN A 310 -6.86 10.10 21.17
N THR A 311 -6.86 11.23 21.88
CA THR A 311 -7.56 12.47 21.50
C THR A 311 -6.60 13.63 21.65
N HIS A 312 -6.56 14.50 20.64
CA HIS A 312 -5.65 15.64 20.62
C HIS A 312 -6.04 16.64 21.72
N PRO A 313 -5.09 17.09 22.55
CA PRO A 313 -5.40 17.92 23.71
C PRO A 313 -5.97 19.30 23.34
N ASP A 314 -5.55 19.86 22.20
CA ASP A 314 -5.92 21.24 21.84
C ASP A 314 -7.30 21.37 21.17
N ASP A 315 -7.71 20.40 20.36
CA ASP A 315 -8.93 20.50 19.52
C ASP A 315 -9.92 19.35 19.73
N GLY A 316 -9.59 18.37 20.57
CA GLY A 316 -10.47 17.24 20.86
C GLY A 316 -10.64 16.23 19.72
N THR A 317 -9.87 16.36 18.63
CA THR A 317 -9.97 15.44 17.49
C THR A 317 -9.31 14.09 17.81
N PRO A 318 -9.81 12.95 17.28
CA PRO A 318 -9.17 11.65 17.49
C PRO A 318 -7.76 11.63 16.87
N CYS A 319 -6.75 11.20 17.64
CA CYS A 319 -5.38 11.02 17.17
C CYS A 319 -5.25 9.77 16.30
N CYS A 320 -5.69 9.85 15.06
CA CYS A 320 -5.65 8.76 14.08
C CYS A 320 -4.23 8.60 13.53
N ARG A 321 -3.64 7.42 13.73
CA ARG A 321 -2.27 7.11 13.31
C ARG A 321 -2.29 5.96 12.32
N LEU A 322 -1.43 6.07 11.32
CA LEU A 322 -1.04 4.99 10.44
C LEU A 322 0.41 4.64 10.73
N TYR A 323 0.62 3.41 11.17
CA TYR A 323 1.92 2.83 11.41
C TYR A 323 2.34 2.00 10.22
N LEU A 324 3.59 2.13 9.81
CA LEU A 324 4.22 1.34 8.75
C LEU A 324 5.22 0.41 9.42
N VAL A 325 5.10 -0.88 9.17
CA VAL A 325 5.80 -1.90 9.94
C VAL A 325 6.52 -2.87 9.03
N GLU A 326 7.81 -3.02 9.29
CA GLU A 326 8.61 -4.12 8.76
C GLU A 326 8.86 -5.10 9.90
N ALA A 327 8.45 -6.35 9.73
CA ALA A 327 8.73 -7.43 10.65
C ALA A 327 9.41 -8.58 9.90
N SER A 328 10.36 -9.24 10.54
CA SER A 328 11.06 -10.37 9.91
C SER A 328 11.48 -11.43 10.90
N GLY A 329 11.79 -12.60 10.34
CA GLY A 329 12.34 -13.74 11.05
C GLY A 329 12.99 -14.73 10.09
N SER A 330 13.78 -15.64 10.66
CA SER A 330 14.48 -16.72 9.95
C SER A 330 14.53 -17.95 10.85
N PRO A 331 14.68 -19.15 10.28
CA PRO A 331 14.90 -20.36 11.08
C PRO A 331 16.16 -20.22 11.94
N ASP A 332 16.09 -20.70 13.18
CA ASP A 332 17.25 -20.75 14.05
C ASP A 332 18.36 -21.60 13.40
N GLN A 333 19.49 -20.98 13.06
CA GLN A 333 20.66 -21.67 12.49
C GLN A 333 21.31 -22.67 13.48
N GLY A 334 20.83 -22.74 14.73
CA GLY A 334 21.41 -23.53 15.82
C GLY A 334 21.17 -25.05 15.77
N ALA A 335 20.30 -25.56 14.90
CA ALA A 335 19.99 -26.99 14.82
C ALA A 335 20.81 -27.76 13.76
N ALA A 336 21.39 -27.09 12.77
CA ALA A 336 22.09 -27.75 11.66
C ALA A 336 23.52 -28.23 11.98
N HIS A 337 24.10 -27.82 13.12
CA HIS A 337 25.49 -28.14 13.48
C HIS A 337 25.68 -29.21 14.57
N LYS A 338 24.61 -29.88 15.03
CA LYS A 338 24.72 -30.96 16.05
C LYS A 338 24.59 -32.39 15.50
N GLY A 339 24.74 -32.58 14.19
CA GLY A 339 24.48 -33.86 13.51
C GLY A 339 25.65 -34.49 12.75
N SER A 340 26.91 -34.20 13.08
CA SER A 340 28.03 -34.89 12.41
C SER A 340 29.32 -34.96 13.26
N VAL A 341 29.25 -35.48 14.48
CA VAL A 341 30.46 -36.01 15.15
C VAL A 341 30.09 -37.26 15.92
N THR A 342 30.25 -38.42 15.28
CA THR A 342 30.65 -39.69 15.93
C THR A 342 30.92 -40.72 14.83
N GLN A 343 32.19 -40.79 14.39
CA GLN A 343 32.82 -42.02 13.91
C GLN A 343 34.33 -41.80 13.83
N SER A 344 35.02 -42.25 14.88
CA SER A 344 36.40 -42.77 14.82
C SER A 344 36.69 -43.49 16.13
#